data_AF-A0A9P4QN91-F1
#
_entry.id   AF-A0A9P4QN91-F1
#
_cell.length_a   1.000
_cell.length_b   1.000
_cell.length_c   1.000
_cell.angle_alpha   90.00
_cell.angle_beta   90.00
_cell.angle_gamma   90.00
#
_symmetry.space_group_name_H-M   'P 1'
#
loop_
_entity.id
_entity.type
_entity.pdbx_description
1 polymer ?
#
loop_
_entity_poly.entity_id
_entity_poly.type
_entity_poly.pdbx_seq_one_letter_code
_entity_poly.pdbx_strand_id
1 'polypeptide(L)'
;MNDQIDTVMAEGGAKPVNSSDYADLLEAPHSDAFAFSSLEQQALHLYDQLRDFELQQSLLKSQNKDDALQEQLIAAEREAMDAKGEYELRNQISHNVLAMEPVLKAVHGGEQTASAEKRLLPLVTERDTVSMVHASLASKLSATSKALRLTEKANLEANAVNKDLSQTILALAEEMRTQSLKDVEDPDLHKRITAVEKDARKSRRQMKVLKGVLANMIVGSGIDWAEDEVLRELVMDDEEDD
;
A
#
# COMPACT_ATOMS: atom_id res chain seq x y z
N MET A 1 14.14 25.95 -56.26
CA MET A 1 14.52 26.09 -54.83
C MET A 1 13.26 25.70 -54.06
N ASN A 2 12.90 24.41 -53.97
CA ASN A 2 13.58 23.31 -53.28
C ASN A 2 14.08 23.73 -51.90
N ASP A 3 13.26 23.50 -50.87
CA ASP A 3 13.58 22.48 -49.87
C ASP A 3 12.31 21.97 -49.19
N GLN A 4 12.02 20.69 -49.47
CA GLN A 4 11.13 19.84 -48.69
C GLN A 4 11.84 19.52 -47.37
N ILE A 5 11.23 19.85 -46.24
CA ILE A 5 11.54 19.16 -44.98
C ILE A 5 10.38 18.20 -44.75
N ASP A 6 10.45 17.05 -45.44
CA ASP A 6 9.70 15.86 -45.09
C ASP A 6 10.35 15.28 -43.82
N THR A 7 9.78 15.61 -42.66
CA THR A 7 10.12 14.91 -41.42
C THR A 7 9.47 13.53 -41.47
N VAL A 8 10.25 12.56 -41.92
CA VAL A 8 9.89 11.14 -41.95
C VAL A 8 9.52 10.69 -40.54
N MET A 9 8.23 10.43 -40.32
CA MET A 9 7.74 9.68 -39.16
C MET A 9 8.27 8.26 -39.31
N ALA A 10 9.32 7.92 -38.57
CA ALA A 10 9.88 6.59 -38.56
C ALA A 10 8.82 5.60 -38.06
N GLU A 11 8.33 4.73 -38.94
CA GLU A 11 7.60 3.52 -38.56
C GLU A 11 8.52 2.64 -37.71
N GLY A 12 8.37 2.74 -36.38
CA GLY A 12 8.99 1.83 -35.43
C GLY A 12 8.38 0.45 -35.60
N GLY A 13 9.19 -0.50 -36.06
CA GLY A 13 8.78 -1.88 -36.26
C GLY A 13 8.17 -2.50 -34.99
N ALA A 14 7.03 -3.16 -35.17
CA ALA A 14 6.32 -3.86 -34.11
C ALA A 14 7.23 -4.92 -33.44
N LYS A 15 7.68 -4.63 -32.22
CA LYS A 15 8.34 -5.61 -31.35
C LYS A 15 7.30 -6.59 -30.80
N PRO A 16 7.67 -7.86 -30.56
CA PRO A 16 6.77 -8.87 -30.01
C PRO A 16 6.33 -8.47 -28.60
N VAL A 17 5.03 -8.21 -28.45
CA VAL A 17 4.40 -7.82 -27.19
C VAL A 17 4.43 -8.98 -26.20
N ASN A 18 5.33 -8.93 -25.23
CA ASN A 18 5.21 -9.73 -24.02
C ASN A 18 4.11 -9.10 -23.15
N SER A 19 3.09 -9.87 -22.79
CA SER A 19 1.89 -9.39 -22.05
C SER A 19 2.15 -8.85 -20.64
N SER A 20 3.41 -8.84 -20.18
CA SER A 20 3.83 -8.36 -18.86
C SER A 20 4.88 -7.26 -18.91
N ASP A 21 5.36 -6.87 -20.10
CA ASP A 21 6.39 -5.86 -20.23
C ASP A 21 5.74 -4.50 -20.48
N TYR A 22 5.60 -3.71 -19.41
CA TYR A 22 5.06 -2.35 -19.46
C TYR A 22 6.18 -1.30 -19.59
N ALA A 23 7.44 -1.72 -19.77
CA ALA A 23 8.58 -0.81 -19.90
C ALA A 23 8.40 0.18 -21.05
N ASP A 24 7.80 -0.27 -22.16
CA ASP A 24 7.49 0.56 -23.32
C ASP A 24 6.44 1.66 -23.02
N LEU A 25 5.61 1.50 -21.98
CA LEU A 25 4.65 2.54 -21.55
C LEU A 25 5.28 3.60 -20.62
N LEU A 26 6.49 3.35 -20.14
CA LEU A 26 7.27 4.29 -19.32
C LEU A 26 8.18 5.17 -20.18
N GLU A 27 8.43 4.78 -21.43
CA GLU A 27 9.05 5.64 -22.41
C GLU A 27 8.02 6.72 -22.78
N ALA A 28 8.37 8.00 -22.60
CA ALA A 28 7.54 9.14 -22.99
C ALA A 28 8.11 9.78 -24.28
N PRO A 29 8.03 9.10 -25.45
CA PRO A 29 8.69 9.52 -26.67
C PRO A 29 8.17 10.87 -27.21
N HIS A 30 6.98 11.30 -26.78
CA HIS A 30 6.36 12.56 -27.19
C HIS A 30 6.59 13.73 -26.20
N SER A 31 7.44 13.56 -25.18
CA SER A 31 7.83 14.62 -24.23
C SER A 31 8.42 15.84 -24.94
N ASP A 32 9.25 15.62 -25.96
CA ASP A 32 9.92 16.70 -26.72
C ASP A 32 8.96 17.49 -27.61
N ALA A 33 7.75 16.97 -27.85
CA ALA A 33 6.72 17.64 -28.63
C ALA A 33 6.12 18.85 -27.90
N PHE A 34 6.62 19.25 -26.73
CA PHE A 34 6.15 20.41 -25.96
C PHE A 34 7.28 21.26 -25.35
N ALA A 35 8.46 21.30 -25.98
CA ALA A 35 9.44 22.33 -25.63
C ALA A 35 8.79 23.72 -25.77
N PHE A 36 8.45 24.32 -24.63
CA PHE A 36 7.80 25.63 -24.57
C PHE A 36 8.70 26.67 -25.23
N SER A 37 8.11 27.54 -26.03
CA SER A 37 8.81 28.74 -26.47
C SER A 37 9.22 29.58 -25.26
N SER A 38 10.27 30.38 -25.40
CA SER A 38 10.74 31.26 -24.32
C SER A 38 9.64 32.19 -23.79
N LEU A 39 8.68 32.57 -24.65
CA LEU A 39 7.54 33.41 -24.29
C LEU A 39 6.51 32.64 -23.44
N GLU A 40 6.22 31.39 -23.79
CA GLU A 40 5.31 30.53 -23.02
C GLU A 40 5.89 30.21 -21.63
N GLN A 41 7.21 29.96 -21.55
CA GLN A 41 7.89 29.77 -20.27
C GLN A 41 7.81 31.03 -19.39
N GLN A 42 7.98 32.21 -20.00
CA GLN A 42 7.85 33.47 -19.28
C GLN A 42 6.42 33.73 -18.80
N ALA A 43 5.42 33.39 -19.62
CA ALA A 43 4.00 33.53 -19.25
C ALA A 43 3.64 32.61 -18.08
N LEU A 44 4.11 31.36 -18.06
CA LEU A 44 3.92 30.43 -16.96
C LEU A 44 4.59 30.93 -15.68
N HIS A 45 5.83 31.42 -15.77
CA HIS A 45 6.53 31.99 -14.61
C HIS A 45 5.80 33.18 -13.99
N LEU A 46 5.23 34.07 -14.83
CA LEU A 46 4.43 35.20 -14.36
C LEU A 46 3.12 34.76 -13.71
N TYR A 47 2.49 33.69 -14.21
CA TYR A 47 1.30 33.10 -13.60
C TYR A 47 1.60 32.54 -12.20
N ASP A 48 2.70 31.79 -12.05
CA ASP A 48 3.13 31.25 -10.76
C ASP A 48 3.42 32.37 -9.74
N GLN A 49 4.13 33.41 -10.18
CA GLN A 49 4.40 34.59 -9.35
C GLN A 49 3.10 35.29 -8.91
N LEU A 50 2.14 35.46 -9.82
CA LEU A 50 0.85 36.07 -9.48
C LEU A 50 0.10 35.23 -8.44
N ARG A 51 0.18 33.90 -8.55
CA ARG A 51 -0.47 33.00 -7.59
C ARG A 51 0.17 33.07 -6.21
N ASP A 52 1.49 33.16 -6.13
CA ASP A 52 2.21 33.36 -4.88
C ASP A 52 1.82 34.68 -4.20
N PHE A 53 1.66 35.76 -4.98
CA PHE A 53 1.22 37.04 -4.43
C PHE A 53 -0.22 37.02 -3.92
N GLU A 54 -1.13 36.32 -4.61
CA GLU A 54 -2.51 36.12 -4.12
C GLU A 54 -2.51 35.36 -2.77
N LEU A 55 -1.69 34.32 -2.64
CA LEU A 55 -1.53 33.57 -1.40
C LEU A 55 -1.01 34.47 -0.27
N GLN A 56 0.07 35.21 -0.52
CA GLN A 56 0.64 36.16 0.45
C GLN A 56 -0.38 37.21 0.90
N GLN A 57 -1.19 37.72 -0.03
CA GLN A 57 -2.25 38.67 0.29
C GLN A 57 -3.34 38.04 1.17
N SER A 58 -3.70 36.78 0.91
CA SER A 58 -4.69 36.06 1.71
C SER A 58 -4.20 35.81 3.15
N LEU A 59 -2.93 35.44 3.32
CA LEU A 59 -2.27 35.25 4.62
C LEU A 59 -2.16 36.56 5.41
N LEU A 60 -1.75 37.65 4.77
CA LEU A 60 -1.67 38.97 5.42
C LEU A 60 -3.05 39.48 5.86
N LYS A 61 -4.10 39.22 5.08
CA LYS A 61 -5.49 39.52 5.48
C LYS A 61 -5.94 38.69 6.68
N SER A 62 -5.43 37.46 6.81
CA SER A 62 -5.71 36.58 7.95
C SER A 62 -4.94 36.98 9.21
N GLN A 63 -3.70 37.45 9.10
CA GLN A 63 -2.85 37.86 10.25
C GLN A 63 -3.27 39.18 10.90
N ASN A 64 -4.05 40.03 10.23
CA ASN A 64 -4.52 41.31 10.78
C ASN A 64 -5.73 41.19 11.72
N LYS A 65 -6.08 39.98 12.18
CA LYS A 65 -7.12 39.75 13.18
C LYS A 65 -6.47 39.09 14.40
N ASP A 66 -6.04 39.89 15.37
CA ASP A 66 -5.58 39.38 16.67
C ASP A 66 -6.33 40.00 17.85
N ASP A 67 -6.48 39.13 18.86
CA ASP A 67 -6.78 39.37 20.28
C ASP A 67 -8.23 39.62 20.73
N ALA A 68 -9.10 38.61 20.52
CA ALA A 68 -10.05 38.16 21.55
C ALA A 68 -10.56 36.73 21.27
N LEU A 69 -10.48 35.86 22.28
CA LEU A 69 -11.22 34.59 22.44
C LEU A 69 -10.75 33.36 21.62
N GLN A 70 -10.17 32.40 22.35
CA GLN A 70 -9.82 31.06 21.87
C GLN A 70 -11.01 30.26 21.29
N GLU A 71 -12.24 30.59 21.67
CA GLU A 71 -13.45 30.02 21.08
C GLU A 71 -13.76 30.62 19.69
N GLN A 72 -13.48 31.91 19.50
CA GLN A 72 -13.50 32.55 18.18
C GLN A 72 -12.34 32.02 17.31
N LEU A 73 -11.22 31.60 17.90
CA LEU A 73 -10.12 30.96 17.19
C LEU A 73 -10.52 29.57 16.65
N ILE A 74 -11.18 28.73 17.44
CA ILE A 74 -11.68 27.42 16.96
C ILE A 74 -12.76 27.61 15.89
N ALA A 75 -13.66 28.59 16.05
CA ALA A 75 -14.67 28.91 15.04
C ALA A 75 -14.04 29.46 13.76
N ALA A 76 -13.05 30.35 13.88
CA ALA A 76 -12.31 30.92 12.75
C ALA A 76 -11.40 29.88 12.08
N GLU A 77 -10.84 28.93 12.81
CA GLU A 77 -10.06 27.81 12.26
C GLU A 77 -10.96 26.90 11.44
N ARG A 78 -12.14 26.55 11.95
CA ARG A 78 -13.15 25.79 11.19
C ARG A 78 -13.62 26.54 9.95
N GLU A 79 -13.97 27.82 10.10
CA GLU A 79 -14.39 28.67 8.99
C GLU A 79 -13.26 28.85 7.95
N ALA A 80 -12.01 28.94 8.39
CA ALA A 80 -10.84 28.99 7.51
C ALA A 80 -10.58 27.65 6.82
N MET A 81 -10.77 26.52 7.51
CA MET A 81 -10.69 25.18 6.91
C MET A 81 -11.80 24.98 5.87
N ASP A 82 -13.03 25.40 6.18
CA ASP A 82 -14.17 25.34 5.26
C ASP A 82 -13.93 26.24 4.03
N ALA A 83 -13.47 27.48 4.24
CA ALA A 83 -13.12 28.40 3.16
C ALA A 83 -11.94 27.89 2.33
N LYS A 84 -10.94 27.24 2.96
CA LYS A 84 -9.83 26.60 2.25
C LYS A 84 -10.32 25.43 1.41
N GLY A 85 -11.18 24.57 1.96
CA GLY A 85 -11.80 23.47 1.22
C GLY A 85 -12.64 23.98 0.05
N GLU A 86 -13.43 25.03 0.23
CA GLU A 86 -14.21 25.66 -0.85
C GLU A 86 -13.30 26.24 -1.94
N TYR A 87 -12.23 26.93 -1.53
CA TYR A 87 -11.25 27.49 -2.46
C TYR A 87 -10.51 26.42 -3.25
N GLU A 88 -10.05 25.36 -2.58
CA GLU A 88 -9.38 24.22 -3.21
C GLU A 88 -10.32 23.53 -4.21
N LEU A 89 -11.58 23.29 -3.83
CA LEU A 89 -12.59 22.72 -4.71
C LEU A 89 -12.84 23.62 -5.92
N ARG A 90 -13.02 24.93 -5.72
CA ARG A 90 -13.22 25.89 -6.81
C ARG A 90 -12.01 25.95 -7.73
N ASN A 91 -10.80 25.92 -7.18
CA ASN A 91 -9.57 25.91 -7.95
C ASN A 91 -9.44 24.62 -8.77
N GLN A 92 -9.76 23.47 -8.16
CA GLN A 92 -9.78 22.18 -8.84
C GLN A 92 -10.80 22.15 -9.98
N ILE A 93 -12.02 22.65 -9.75
CA ILE A 93 -13.06 22.75 -10.79
C ILE A 93 -12.57 23.66 -11.92
N SER A 94 -12.02 24.83 -11.59
CA SER A 94 -11.54 25.80 -12.59
C SER A 94 -10.40 25.20 -13.41
N HIS A 95 -9.45 24.54 -12.76
CA HIS A 95 -8.34 23.85 -13.42
C HIS A 95 -8.84 22.73 -14.34
N ASN A 96 -9.77 21.89 -13.86
CA ASN A 96 -10.34 20.80 -14.65
C ASN A 96 -11.08 21.33 -15.89
N VAL A 97 -11.86 22.40 -15.76
CA VAL A 97 -12.56 23.03 -16.89
C VAL A 97 -11.56 23.58 -17.91
N LEU A 98 -10.51 24.28 -17.45
CA LEU A 98 -9.46 24.83 -18.31
C LEU A 98 -8.64 23.74 -19.01
N ALA A 99 -8.37 22.62 -18.36
CA ALA A 99 -7.62 21.50 -18.94
C ALA A 99 -8.49 20.65 -19.89
N MET A 100 -9.80 20.56 -19.66
CA MET A 100 -10.70 19.71 -20.44
C MET A 100 -10.94 20.24 -21.86
N GLU A 101 -11.05 21.56 -22.04
CA GLU A 101 -11.31 22.16 -23.36
C GLU A 101 -10.20 21.83 -24.39
N PRO A 102 -8.91 22.04 -24.11
CA PRO A 102 -7.82 21.63 -25.01
C PRO A 102 -7.80 20.13 -25.28
N VAL A 103 -8.09 19.29 -24.28
CA VAL A 103 -8.13 17.82 -24.42
C VAL A 103 -9.27 17.39 -25.36
N LEU A 104 -10.47 17.94 -25.17
CA LEU A 104 -11.61 17.66 -26.04
C LEU A 104 -11.32 18.08 -27.49
N LYS A 105 -10.73 19.25 -27.70
CA LYS A 105 -10.37 19.74 -29.03
C LYS A 105 -9.23 18.91 -29.66
N ALA A 106 -8.29 18.43 -28.86
CA ALA A 106 -7.22 17.54 -29.31
C ALA A 106 -7.77 16.20 -29.82
N VAL A 107 -8.75 15.63 -29.11
CA VAL A 107 -9.37 14.33 -29.46
C VAL A 107 -10.37 14.46 -30.62
N HIS A 108 -11.21 15.49 -30.63
CA HIS A 108 -12.31 15.59 -31.59
C HIS A 108 -11.98 16.35 -32.88
N GLY A 109 -10.85 17.08 -32.93
CA GLY A 109 -10.28 17.66 -34.15
C GLY A 109 -11.28 18.42 -35.04
N GLY A 110 -11.51 19.71 -34.76
CA GLY A 110 -12.30 20.59 -35.63
C GLY A 110 -11.42 21.47 -36.54
N GLU A 111 -12.05 22.13 -37.52
CA GLU A 111 -11.38 23.16 -38.35
C GLU A 111 -10.84 24.33 -37.50
N GLN A 112 -11.44 24.59 -36.34
CA GLN A 112 -11.05 25.63 -35.40
C GLN A 112 -10.04 25.18 -34.32
N THR A 113 -9.57 23.92 -34.35
CA THR A 113 -8.60 23.42 -33.36
C THR A 113 -7.22 24.01 -33.63
N ALA A 114 -6.65 24.68 -32.62
CA ALA A 114 -5.33 25.31 -32.74
C ALA A 114 -4.22 24.26 -32.93
N SER A 115 -3.13 24.62 -33.61
CA SER A 115 -1.99 23.72 -33.81
C SER A 115 -1.38 23.21 -32.50
N ALA A 116 -1.44 24.01 -31.43
CA ALA A 116 -0.99 23.61 -30.10
C ALA A 116 -1.88 22.51 -29.49
N GLU A 117 -3.20 22.60 -29.68
CA GLU A 117 -4.16 21.60 -29.20
C GLU A 117 -4.00 20.28 -29.97
N LYS A 118 -3.74 20.32 -31.28
CA LYS A 118 -3.50 19.09 -32.09
C LYS A 118 -2.26 18.32 -31.64
N ARG A 119 -1.23 19.01 -31.14
CA ARG A 119 -0.02 18.38 -30.61
C ARG A 119 -0.27 17.58 -29.33
N LEU A 120 -1.38 17.81 -28.63
CA LEU A 120 -1.68 17.11 -27.36
C LEU A 120 -2.15 15.67 -27.59
N LEU A 121 -2.61 15.33 -28.80
CA LEU A 121 -3.22 14.04 -29.09
C LEU A 121 -2.34 12.83 -28.71
N PRO A 122 -1.03 12.76 -29.04
CA PRO A 122 -0.19 11.63 -28.65
C PRO A 122 -0.09 11.45 -27.13
N LEU A 123 0.08 12.53 -26.38
CA LEU A 123 0.12 12.48 -24.90
C LEU A 123 -1.22 12.07 -24.29
N VAL A 124 -2.34 12.52 -24.88
CA VAL A 124 -3.68 12.10 -24.46
C VAL A 124 -3.85 10.60 -24.68
N THR A 125 -3.40 10.07 -25.82
CA THR A 125 -3.46 8.63 -26.08
C THR A 125 -2.56 7.83 -25.14
N GLU A 126 -1.33 8.28 -24.88
CA GLU A 126 -0.42 7.65 -23.92
C GLU A 126 -1.04 7.63 -22.51
N ARG A 127 -1.52 8.79 -22.03
CA ARG A 127 -2.24 8.90 -20.76
C ARG A 127 -3.39 7.91 -20.67
N ASP A 128 -4.21 7.80 -21.72
CA ASP A 128 -5.36 6.90 -21.74
C ASP A 128 -4.94 5.44 -21.69
N THR A 129 -3.90 5.04 -22.44
CA THR A 129 -3.36 3.67 -22.37
C THR A 129 -2.82 3.33 -20.98
N VAL A 130 -2.05 4.24 -20.37
CA VAL A 130 -1.52 4.08 -19.00
C VAL A 130 -2.66 4.02 -17.99
N SER A 131 -3.67 4.86 -18.14
CA SER A 131 -4.84 4.88 -17.25
C SER A 131 -5.65 3.58 -17.33
N MET A 132 -5.82 3.02 -18.54
CA MET A 132 -6.46 1.72 -18.73
C MET A 132 -5.67 0.59 -18.09
N VAL A 133 -4.35 0.55 -18.29
CA VAL A 133 -3.47 -0.46 -17.69
C VAL A 133 -3.49 -0.34 -16.17
N HIS A 134 -3.36 0.87 -15.63
CA HIS A 134 -3.42 1.15 -14.21
C HIS A 134 -4.76 0.70 -13.61
N ALA A 135 -5.90 1.03 -14.24
CA ALA A 135 -7.22 0.57 -13.79
C ALA A 135 -7.33 -0.96 -13.78
N SER A 136 -6.76 -1.64 -14.78
CA SER A 136 -6.73 -3.10 -14.84
C SER A 136 -5.87 -3.72 -13.72
N LEU A 137 -4.71 -3.13 -13.42
CA LEU A 137 -3.80 -3.57 -12.37
C LEU A 137 -4.41 -3.31 -10.98
N ALA A 138 -5.02 -2.15 -10.77
CA ALA A 138 -5.72 -1.82 -9.54
C ALA A 138 -6.91 -2.76 -9.29
N SER A 139 -7.66 -3.12 -10.33
CA SER A 139 -8.73 -4.11 -10.24
C SER A 139 -8.20 -5.49 -9.85
N LYS A 140 -7.12 -5.95 -10.51
CA LYS A 140 -6.45 -7.22 -10.17
C LYS A 140 -5.94 -7.22 -8.73
N LEU A 141 -5.29 -6.14 -8.29
CA LEU A 141 -4.80 -5.98 -6.91
C LEU A 141 -5.94 -6.01 -5.90
N SER A 142 -7.05 -5.32 -6.18
CA SER A 142 -8.23 -5.36 -5.32
C SER A 142 -8.82 -6.78 -5.23
N ALA A 143 -8.87 -7.50 -6.34
CA ALA A 143 -9.35 -8.87 -6.38
C ALA A 143 -8.44 -9.84 -5.61
N THR A 144 -7.11 -9.75 -5.81
CA THR A 144 -6.15 -10.60 -5.09
C THR A 144 -6.11 -10.28 -3.60
N SER A 145 -6.20 -9.01 -3.22
CA SER A 145 -6.29 -8.60 -1.82
C SER A 145 -7.56 -9.14 -1.14
N LYS A 146 -8.71 -9.11 -1.84
CA LYS A 146 -9.95 -9.74 -1.33
C LYS A 146 -9.80 -11.25 -1.20
N ALA A 147 -9.24 -11.92 -2.19
CA ALA A 147 -9.01 -13.36 -2.15
C ALA A 147 -8.08 -13.75 -0.99
N LEU A 148 -6.99 -13.00 -0.80
CA LEU A 148 -6.05 -13.19 0.32
C LEU A 148 -6.77 -13.08 1.67
N ARG A 149 -7.54 -12.00 1.88
CA ARG A 149 -8.30 -11.80 3.13
C ARG A 149 -9.30 -12.92 3.40
N LEU A 150 -9.96 -13.45 2.36
CA LEU A 150 -10.87 -14.59 2.51
C LEU A 150 -10.10 -15.86 2.90
N THR A 151 -8.94 -16.11 2.29
CA THR A 151 -8.11 -17.26 2.65
C THR A 151 -7.49 -17.14 4.03
N GLU A 152 -7.08 -15.95 4.45
CA GLU A 152 -6.60 -15.67 5.80
C GLU A 152 -7.68 -15.96 6.84
N LYS A 153 -8.91 -15.49 6.60
CA LYS A 153 -10.04 -15.78 7.46
C LYS A 153 -10.30 -17.29 7.57
N ALA A 154 -10.32 -18.00 6.44
CA ALA A 154 -10.51 -19.46 6.45
C ALA A 154 -9.37 -20.20 7.18
N ASN A 155 -8.13 -19.71 7.06
CA ASN A 155 -6.98 -20.26 7.77
C ASN A 155 -7.10 -20.05 9.29
N LEU A 156 -7.49 -18.85 9.74
CA LEU A 156 -7.75 -18.57 11.15
C LEU A 156 -8.85 -19.48 11.72
N GLU A 157 -9.95 -19.67 10.98
CA GLU A 157 -11.02 -20.59 11.38
C GLU A 157 -10.53 -22.05 11.46
N ALA A 158 -9.74 -22.51 10.48
CA ALA A 158 -9.15 -23.84 10.49
C ALA A 158 -8.16 -24.03 11.66
N ASN A 159 -7.33 -23.04 11.96
CA ASN A 159 -6.40 -23.08 13.09
C ASN A 159 -7.13 -23.10 14.44
N ALA A 160 -8.24 -22.37 14.57
CA ALA A 160 -9.07 -22.44 15.77
C ALA A 160 -9.64 -23.85 15.99
N VAL A 161 -10.14 -24.48 14.92
CA VAL A 161 -10.63 -25.88 14.97
C VAL A 161 -9.50 -26.85 15.28
N ASN A 162 -8.31 -26.67 14.68
CA ASN A 162 -7.14 -27.49 14.98
C ASN A 162 -6.70 -27.35 16.44
N LYS A 163 -6.77 -26.15 17.02
CA LYS A 163 -6.47 -25.93 18.45
C LYS A 163 -7.47 -26.69 19.33
N ASP A 164 -8.77 -26.56 19.05
CA ASP A 164 -9.83 -27.27 19.80
C ASP A 164 -9.69 -28.80 19.70
N LEU A 165 -9.47 -29.33 18.49
CA LEU A 165 -9.22 -30.76 18.28
C LEU A 165 -7.95 -31.22 19.01
N SER A 166 -6.89 -30.42 19.03
CA SER A 166 -5.66 -30.76 19.75
C SER A 166 -5.90 -30.80 21.27
N GLN A 167 -6.68 -29.85 21.81
CA GLN A 167 -7.08 -29.85 23.22
C GLN A 167 -7.92 -31.08 23.57
N THR A 168 -8.89 -31.45 22.74
CA THR A 168 -9.70 -32.66 22.98
C THR A 168 -8.85 -33.93 22.93
N ILE A 169 -7.94 -34.05 21.96
CA ILE A 169 -7.01 -35.19 21.87
C ILE A 169 -6.11 -35.27 23.12
N LEU A 170 -5.61 -34.14 23.61
CA LEU A 170 -4.82 -34.11 24.85
C LEU A 170 -5.65 -34.55 26.06
N ALA A 171 -6.89 -34.06 26.21
CA ALA A 171 -7.78 -34.47 27.28
C ALA A 171 -8.10 -35.99 27.22
N LEU A 172 -8.40 -36.52 26.02
CA LEU A 172 -8.62 -37.94 25.79
C LEU A 172 -7.37 -38.78 26.10
N ALA A 173 -6.19 -38.29 25.72
CA ALA A 173 -4.92 -38.94 26.04
C ALA A 173 -4.65 -38.94 27.56
N GLU A 174 -4.99 -37.87 28.26
CA GLU A 174 -4.91 -37.80 29.72
C GLU A 174 -5.90 -38.75 30.39
N GLU A 175 -7.15 -38.82 29.92
CA GLU A 175 -8.14 -39.78 30.40
C GLU A 175 -7.66 -41.22 30.21
N MET A 176 -7.20 -41.58 29.01
CA MET A 176 -6.60 -42.90 28.74
C MET A 176 -5.39 -43.18 29.63
N ARG A 177 -4.54 -42.18 29.87
CA ARG A 177 -3.38 -42.29 30.77
C ARG A 177 -3.82 -42.56 32.21
N THR A 178 -4.84 -41.88 32.71
CA THR A 178 -5.37 -42.09 34.06
C THR A 178 -6.09 -43.43 34.20
N GLN A 179 -6.76 -43.92 33.15
CA GLN A 179 -7.35 -45.26 33.12
C GLN A 179 -6.26 -46.34 33.09
N SER A 180 -5.26 -46.20 32.23
CA SER A 180 -4.12 -47.13 32.17
C SER A 180 -3.34 -47.19 33.49
N LEU A 181 -3.20 -46.08 34.22
CA LEU A 181 -2.59 -46.08 35.56
C LEU A 181 -3.45 -46.76 36.63
N LYS A 182 -4.77 -46.88 36.43
CA LYS A 182 -5.68 -47.56 37.37
C LYS A 182 -5.84 -49.05 37.07
N ASP A 183 -5.72 -49.44 35.79
CA ASP A 183 -5.84 -50.83 35.33
C ASP A 183 -4.52 -51.64 35.43
N VAL A 184 -3.38 -50.99 35.71
CA VAL A 184 -2.10 -51.70 35.90
C VAL A 184 -2.02 -52.24 37.33
N GLU A 185 -2.44 -53.49 37.55
CA GLU A 185 -2.33 -54.20 38.83
C GLU A 185 -0.88 -54.60 39.19
N ASP A 186 0.06 -54.52 38.24
CA ASP A 186 1.44 -55.00 38.42
C ASP A 186 2.39 -53.89 38.96
N PRO A 187 2.94 -54.03 40.18
CA PRO A 187 3.72 -52.98 40.85
C PRO A 187 5.05 -52.63 40.17
N ASP A 188 5.62 -53.53 39.36
CA ASP A 188 6.87 -53.27 38.64
C ASP A 188 6.66 -52.44 37.36
N LEU A 189 5.48 -52.51 36.74
CA LEU A 189 5.10 -51.63 35.63
C LEU A 189 4.86 -50.20 36.13
N HIS A 190 4.27 -50.01 37.31
CA HIS A 190 4.13 -48.70 37.94
C HIS A 190 5.46 -47.97 38.17
N LYS A 191 6.49 -48.69 38.65
CA LYS A 191 7.83 -48.12 38.85
C LYS A 191 8.48 -47.70 37.54
N ARG A 192 8.25 -48.44 36.45
CA ARG A 192 8.77 -48.10 35.12
C ARG A 192 8.06 -46.89 34.52
N ILE A 193 6.73 -46.81 34.65
CA ILE A 193 5.94 -45.66 34.18
C ILE A 193 6.35 -44.39 34.93
N THR A 194 6.45 -44.43 36.26
CA THR A 194 6.88 -43.27 37.06
C THR A 194 8.32 -42.83 36.79
N ALA A 195 9.22 -43.77 36.48
CA ALA A 195 10.57 -43.45 36.03
C ALA A 195 10.57 -42.72 34.69
N VAL A 196 9.82 -43.22 33.70
CA VAL A 196 9.68 -42.59 32.37
C VAL A 196 9.03 -41.20 32.48
N GLU A 197 8.03 -41.03 33.35
CA GLU A 197 7.43 -39.70 33.61
C GLU A 197 8.43 -38.71 34.19
N LYS A 198 9.30 -39.16 35.11
CA LYS A 198 10.34 -38.32 35.70
C LYS A 198 11.35 -37.88 34.65
N ASP A 199 11.72 -38.77 33.74
CA ASP A 199 12.63 -38.47 32.64
C ASP A 199 11.98 -37.54 31.59
N ALA A 200 10.70 -37.74 31.28
CA ALA A 200 9.94 -36.84 30.40
C ALA A 200 9.82 -35.42 31.00
N ARG A 201 9.55 -35.29 32.30
CA ARG A 201 9.55 -34.00 33.00
C ARG A 201 10.93 -33.34 32.97
N LYS A 202 12.01 -34.12 33.12
CA LYS A 202 13.37 -33.60 33.02
C LYS A 202 13.67 -33.09 31.61
N SER A 203 13.25 -33.81 30.57
CA SER A 203 13.41 -33.40 29.18
C SER A 203 12.60 -32.14 28.85
N ARG A 204 11.36 -32.01 29.34
CA ARG A 204 10.55 -30.79 29.17
C ARG A 204 11.19 -29.57 29.84
N ARG A 205 11.75 -29.73 31.04
CA ARG A 205 12.51 -28.66 31.72
C ARG A 205 13.74 -28.23 30.91
N GLN A 206 14.47 -29.19 30.35
CA GLN A 206 15.61 -28.90 29.47
C GLN A 206 15.18 -28.14 28.21
N MET A 207 14.05 -28.52 27.60
CA MET A 207 13.50 -27.81 26.46
C MET A 207 13.09 -26.38 26.80
N LYS A 208 12.40 -26.14 27.93
CA LYS A 208 12.06 -24.78 28.39
C LYS A 208 13.31 -23.91 28.57
N VAL A 209 14.37 -24.46 29.17
CA VAL A 209 15.65 -23.75 29.33
C VAL A 209 16.28 -23.43 27.96
N LEU A 210 16.30 -24.39 27.04
CA LEU A 210 16.85 -24.17 25.70
C LEU A 210 16.05 -23.14 24.90
N LYS A 211 14.72 -23.16 24.96
CA LYS A 211 13.84 -22.17 24.32
C LYS A 211 14.13 -20.76 24.87
N GLY A 212 14.21 -20.60 26.20
CA GLY A 212 14.54 -19.32 26.82
C GLY A 212 15.94 -18.81 26.46
N VAL A 213 16.93 -19.69 26.31
CA VAL A 213 18.28 -19.31 25.85
C VAL A 213 18.27 -18.87 24.39
N LEU A 214 17.55 -19.59 23.52
CA LEU A 214 17.44 -19.24 22.10
C LEU A 214 16.69 -17.94 21.89
N ALA A 215 15.58 -17.71 22.59
CA ALA A 215 14.82 -16.45 22.54
C ALA A 215 15.71 -15.26 22.93
N ASN A 216 16.44 -15.37 24.05
CA ASN A 216 17.37 -14.33 24.48
C ASN A 216 18.52 -14.11 23.49
N MET A 217 19.00 -15.17 22.83
CA MET A 217 20.04 -15.07 21.80
C MET A 217 19.53 -14.34 20.56
N ILE A 218 18.30 -14.63 20.11
CA ILE A 218 17.67 -14.01 18.95
C ILE A 218 17.42 -12.52 19.23
N VAL A 219 16.81 -12.19 20.36
CA VAL A 219 16.57 -10.79 20.78
C VAL A 219 17.89 -10.02 20.95
N GLY A 220 18.92 -10.66 21.54
CA GLY A 220 20.24 -10.06 21.72
C GLY A 220 21.08 -9.93 20.45
N SER A 221 20.74 -10.62 19.37
CA SER A 221 21.48 -10.60 18.10
C SER A 221 21.22 -9.36 17.24
N GLY A 222 20.15 -8.61 17.52
CA GLY A 222 19.74 -7.45 16.74
C GLY A 222 19.10 -7.77 15.38
N ILE A 223 18.80 -9.04 15.11
CA ILE A 223 17.96 -9.45 13.97
C ILE A 223 16.53 -8.95 14.19
N ASP A 224 15.88 -8.47 13.13
CA ASP A 224 14.48 -8.06 13.18
C ASP A 224 13.54 -9.29 13.22
N TRP A 225 13.43 -9.86 14.42
CA TRP A 225 12.64 -11.05 14.68
C TRP A 225 11.13 -10.78 14.73
N ALA A 226 10.70 -9.51 14.70
CA ALA A 226 9.28 -9.15 14.78
C ALA A 226 8.57 -9.28 13.42
N GLU A 227 9.30 -9.12 12.32
CA GLU A 227 8.76 -9.27 10.95
C GLU A 227 8.75 -10.72 10.46
N ASP A 228 9.64 -11.59 10.99
CA ASP A 228 9.69 -13.02 10.64
C ASP A 228 8.79 -13.84 11.56
N GLU A 229 7.74 -14.44 11.00
CA GLU A 229 6.76 -15.28 11.71
C GLU A 229 7.41 -16.39 12.55
N VAL A 230 8.45 -17.03 12.01
CA VAL A 230 9.13 -18.17 12.65
C VAL A 230 9.95 -17.69 13.86
N LEU A 231 10.61 -16.55 13.72
CA LEU A 231 11.39 -15.96 14.82
C LEU A 231 10.46 -15.36 15.88
N ARG A 232 9.35 -14.78 15.46
CA ARG A 232 8.33 -14.24 16.35
C ARG A 232 7.68 -15.33 17.21
N GLU A 233 7.33 -16.47 16.63
CA GLU A 233 6.81 -17.64 17.38
C GLU A 233 7.87 -18.22 18.33
N LEU A 234 9.14 -18.21 17.94
CA LEU A 234 10.22 -18.75 18.77
C LEU A 234 10.55 -17.85 19.96
N VAL A 235 10.39 -16.53 19.80
CA VAL A 235 10.67 -15.50 20.82
C VAL A 235 9.45 -15.22 21.71
N MET A 236 8.24 -15.21 21.16
CA MET A 236 7.02 -15.07 21.96
C MET A 236 6.71 -16.41 22.63
N ASP A 237 6.81 -16.43 23.96
CA ASP A 237 6.20 -17.49 24.74
C ASP A 237 4.70 -17.23 24.76
N ASP A 238 3.93 -18.06 24.03
CA ASP A 238 2.49 -18.17 24.31
C ASP A 238 2.38 -18.64 25.77
N GLU A 239 2.07 -17.69 26.65
CA GLU A 239 1.77 -17.93 28.05
C GLU A 239 0.55 -18.86 28.16
N GLU A 240 0.79 -20.16 28.19
CA GLU A 240 -0.07 -21.15 28.83
C GLU A 240 0.76 -21.83 29.93
N ASP A 241 1.07 -21.08 31.00
CA ASP A 241 1.50 -21.61 32.29
C ASP A 241 0.47 -21.16 33.36
N ASP A 242 -0.70 -21.82 33.33
CA ASP A 242 -1.49 -22.24 34.51
C ASP A 242 -1.95 -23.70 34.30
#